data_AF-A0A7W6AEA2-F1
#
_entry.id   AF-A0A7W6AEA2-F1
#
_cell.length_a   1.000
_cell.length_b   1.000
_cell.length_c   1.000
_cell.angle_alpha   90.00
_cell.angle_beta   90.00
_cell.angle_gamma   90.00
#
_symmetry.space_group_name_H-M   'P 1'
#
loop_
_entity.id
_entity.type
_entity.pdbx_description
1 polymer ?
#
loop_
_entity_poly.entity_id
_entity_poly.type
_entity_poly.pdbx_seq_one_letter_code
_entity_poly.pdbx_strand_id
1 'polypeptide(L)' 'MAILHHPTPFNPTAWLHALVQIGGGYALTSDRKLWLVIQDCPSDDLTPLMAQIVGHPDRAEAVRQTIEQRHYGEAA' A
#
# COMPACT_ATOMS: atom_id res chain seq x y z
N MET A 1 5.89 -30.29 16.67
CA MET A 1 6.15 -29.69 15.35
C MET A 1 5.82 -28.21 15.43
N ALA A 2 6.82 -27.34 15.46
CA ALA A 2 6.58 -25.89 15.41
C ALA A 2 6.37 -25.50 13.95
N ILE A 3 5.21 -24.94 13.62
CA ILE A 3 4.97 -24.34 12.31
C ILE A 3 5.84 -23.08 12.27
N LEU A 4 6.91 -23.12 11.48
CA LEU A 4 7.67 -21.92 11.11
C LEU A 4 6.74 -21.02 10.30
N HIS A 5 6.07 -20.08 10.97
CA HIS A 5 5.39 -18.96 10.31
C HIS A 5 6.47 -18.17 9.58
N HIS A 6 6.68 -18.48 8.30
CA HIS A 6 7.45 -17.61 7.43
C HIS A 6 6.69 -16.29 7.37
N PRO A 7 7.32 -15.15 7.70
CA PRO A 7 6.68 -13.87 7.53
C PRO A 7 6.28 -13.75 6.07
N THR A 8 4.97 -13.64 5.82
CA THR A 8 4.46 -13.52 4.46
C THR A 8 5.07 -12.26 3.85
N PRO A 9 5.65 -12.32 2.64
CA PRO A 9 6.26 -11.15 2.02
C PRO A 9 5.21 -10.04 1.87
N PHE A 10 5.62 -8.80 2.10
CA PHE A 10 4.74 -7.65 1.93
C PHE A 10 4.28 -7.57 0.47
N ASN A 11 2.97 -7.56 0.25
CA ASN A 11 2.38 -7.47 -1.09
C ASN A 11 1.81 -6.05 -1.31
N PRO A 12 2.50 -5.19 -2.09
CA PRO A 12 2.06 -3.81 -2.30
C PRO A 12 0.73 -3.71 -3.06
N THR A 13 0.45 -4.66 -3.96
CA THR A 13 -0.82 -4.72 -4.70
C THR A 13 -1.98 -5.04 -3.77
N ALA A 14 -1.82 -6.03 -2.89
CA ALA A 14 -2.84 -6.40 -1.91
C ALA A 14 -3.05 -5.28 -0.89
N TRP A 15 -1.97 -4.61 -0.47
CA TRP A 15 -2.04 -3.48 0.44
C TRP A 15 -2.81 -2.30 -0.16
N LEU A 16 -2.55 -1.94 -1.42
CA LEU A 16 -3.31 -0.90 -2.13
C LEU A 16 -4.78 -1.26 -2.29
N HIS A 17 -5.06 -2.51 -2.61
CA HIS A 17 -6.44 -2.99 -2.69
C HIS A 17 -7.14 -2.86 -1.34
N ALA A 18 -6.49 -3.28 -0.24
CA ALA A 18 -7.03 -3.15 1.11
C ALA A 18 -7.31 -1.68 1.47
N LEU A 19 -6.40 -0.76 1.13
CA LEU A 19 -6.60 0.68 1.32
C LEU A 19 -7.86 1.19 0.62
N VAL A 20 -8.06 0.79 -0.63
CA VAL A 20 -9.25 1.20 -1.41
C VAL A 20 -10.53 0.58 -0.86
N GLN A 21 -10.48 -0.67 -0.41
CA GLN A 21 -11.64 -1.36 0.17
C GLN A 21 -12.15 -0.69 1.45
N ILE A 22 -11.26 -0.10 2.26
CA ILE A 22 -11.65 0.61 3.49
C ILE A 22 -12.03 2.08 3.25
N GLY A 23 -12.20 2.50 2.00
CA GLY A 23 -12.57 3.89 1.64
C GLY A 23 -11.39 4.85 1.47
N GLY A 24 -10.16 4.34 1.50
CA GLY A 24 -8.95 5.11 1.22
C GLY A 24 -8.71 5.30 -0.27
N GLY A 25 -7.94 6.32 -0.61
CA GLY A 25 -7.44 6.57 -1.96
C GLY A 25 -5.93 6.71 -1.96
N TYR A 26 -5.36 6.75 -3.16
CA TYR A 26 -3.95 7.07 -3.32
C TYR A 26 -3.74 7.92 -4.57
N ALA A 27 -2.66 8.70 -4.56
CA ALA A 27 -2.21 9.49 -5.69
C ALA A 27 -0.68 9.44 -5.77
N LEU A 28 -0.17 9.48 -7.00
CA LEU A 28 1.25 9.71 -7.27
C LEU A 28 1.42 11.15 -7.73
N THR A 29 2.26 11.93 -7.06
CA THR A 29 2.58 13.28 -7.58
C THR A 29 3.59 13.20 -8.72
N SER A 30 3.70 14.29 -9.49
CA SER A 30 4.73 14.42 -10.54
C SER A 30 6.17 14.30 -10.00
N ASP A 31 6.39 14.54 -8.70
CA ASP A 31 7.65 14.32 -7.99
C ASP A 31 7.87 12.86 -7.56
N ARG A 32 7.01 11.94 -8.02
CA ARG A 32 6.97 10.53 -7.61
C ARG A 32 6.90 10.37 -6.08
N LYS A 33 6.11 11.21 -5.42
CA LYS A 33 5.75 10.99 -4.01
C LYS A 33 4.42 10.26 -3.95
N LEU A 34 4.36 9.25 -3.11
CA LEU A 34 3.14 8.52 -2.77
C LEU A 34 2.31 9.36 -1.78
N TRP A 35 1.08 9.67 -2.16
CA TRP A 35 0.09 10.28 -1.29
C TRP A 35 -1.02 9.28 -1.00
N LEU A 36 -1.37 9.16 0.27
CA LEU A 36 -2.50 8.36 0.74
C LEU A 36 -3.60 9.33 1.15
N VAL A 37 -4.80 9.12 0.62
CA VAL A 37 -5.96 9.96 0.86
C VAL A 37 -6.89 9.20 1.79
N ILE A 38 -7.02 9.67 3.03
CA ILE A 38 -7.87 9.06 4.06
C ILE A 38 -8.99 10.05 4.34
N GLN A 39 -10.24 9.70 4.02
CA GLN A 39 -11.41 10.57 4.26
C GLN A 39 -12.43 9.91 5.20
N ASP A 40 -12.93 8.73 4.85
CA ASP A 40 -13.98 8.02 5.59
C ASP A 40 -13.53 6.58 5.95
N CYS A 41 -12.27 6.44 6.39
CA CYS A 41 -11.73 5.12 6.73
C CYS A 41 -11.98 4.79 8.21
N PRO A 42 -12.51 3.61 8.55
CA PRO A 42 -12.60 3.16 9.93
C PRO A 42 -11.20 3.02 10.53
N SER A 43 -10.99 3.60 11.72
CA SER A 43 -9.67 3.68 12.36
C SER A 43 -9.13 2.30 12.77
N ASP A 44 -10.02 1.37 13.12
CA ASP A 44 -9.69 -0.02 13.47
C ASP A 44 -9.06 -0.79 12.31
N ASP A 45 -9.46 -0.51 11.07
CA ASP A 45 -8.87 -1.13 9.87
C ASP A 45 -7.67 -0.33 9.33
N LEU A 46 -7.72 1.00 9.45
CA LEU A 46 -6.65 1.88 8.95
C LEU A 46 -5.35 1.70 9.73
N THR A 47 -5.42 1.61 11.05
CA THR A 47 -4.25 1.52 11.93
C THR A 47 -3.36 0.31 11.61
N PRO A 48 -3.87 -0.93 11.58
CA PRO A 48 -3.06 -2.10 11.22
C PRO A 48 -2.61 -2.08 9.76
N LEU A 49 -3.35 -1.43 8.86
CA LEU A 49 -2.93 -1.25 7.47
C LEU A 49 -1.73 -0.29 7.35
N MET A 50 -1.78 0.86 8.02
CA MET A 50 -0.69 1.84 8.01
C MET A 50 0.55 1.31 8.72
N ALA A 51 0.40 0.54 9.80
CA ALA A 51 1.50 -0.09 10.52
C ALA A 51 2.38 -0.98 9.64
N GLN A 52 1.87 -1.49 8.51
CA GLN A 52 2.66 -2.29 7.58
C GLN A 52 3.67 -1.46 6.78
N ILE A 53 3.44 -0.16 6.59
CA ILE A 53 4.31 0.72 5.78
C ILE A 53 5.02 1.79 6.61
N VAL A 54 4.44 2.21 7.75
CA VAL A 54 5.06 3.18 8.65
C VAL A 54 6.31 2.57 9.27
N GLY A 55 7.44 3.26 9.16
CA GLY A 55 8.75 2.76 9.59
C GLY A 55 9.42 1.78 8.60
N HIS A 56 8.79 1.51 7.46
CA HIS A 56 9.31 0.62 6.41
C HIS A 56 9.40 1.34 5.06
N PRO A 57 10.43 2.18 4.82
CA PRO A 57 10.52 2.98 3.61
C PRO A 57 10.58 2.13 2.32
N ASP A 58 11.20 0.94 2.39
CA ASP A 58 11.22 -0.04 1.30
C ASP A 58 9.81 -0.47 0.85
N ARG A 59 8.88 -0.65 1.80
CA ARG A 59 7.51 -1.03 1.50
C ARG A 59 6.72 0.12 0.88
N ALA A 60 6.92 1.34 1.37
CA ALA A 60 6.33 2.53 0.77
C ALA A 60 6.81 2.73 -0.67
N GLU A 61 8.10 2.49 -0.92
CA GLU A 61 8.67 2.52 -2.27
C GLU A 61 8.10 1.41 -3.16
N ALA A 62 7.95 0.18 -2.66
CA ALA A 62 7.33 -0.91 -3.41
C ALA A 62 5.86 -0.61 -3.79
N VAL A 63 5.10 0.04 -2.89
CA VAL A 63 3.75 0.54 -3.18
C VAL A 63 3.79 1.58 -4.29
N ARG A 64 4.70 2.55 -4.21
CA ARG A 64 4.88 3.58 -5.23
C ARG A 64 5.17 2.97 -6.60
N GLN A 65 6.16 2.08 -6.68
CA GLN A 65 6.53 1.41 -7.93
C GLN A 65 5.38 0.59 -8.51
N THR A 66 4.57 -0.04 -7.67
CA THR A 66 3.38 -0.77 -8.11
C THR A 66 2.36 0.16 -8.77
N ILE A 67 2.14 1.36 -8.20
CA ILE A 67 1.27 2.37 -8.78
C ILE A 67 1.84 2.87 -10.12
N GLU A 68 3.15 3.18 -10.16
CA GLU A 68 3.84 3.59 -11.38
C GLU A 68 3.68 2.54 -12.49
N GLN A 69 3.92 1.25 -12.20
CA GLN A 69 3.76 0.17 -13.16
C GLN A 69 2.34 0.05 -13.70
N ARG A 70 1.31 0.25 -12.85
CA ARG A 70 -0.09 0.26 -13.30
C ARG A 70 -0.38 1.43 -14.25
N HIS A 71 0.11 2.63 -13.94
CA HIS A 71 -0.09 3.80 -14.80
C HIS A 71 0.66 3.69 -16.14
N TYR A 72 1.87 3.14 -16.15
CA TYR A 72 2.62 2.93 -17.38
C TYR A 72 2.13 1.72 -18.19
N GLY A 73 1.52 0.72 -17.55
CA GLY A 73 0.92 -0.44 -18.22
C GLY A 73 -0.40 -0.15 -18.94
N GLU A 74 -1.15 0.86 -18.50
CA GLU A 74 -2.38 1.34 -19.16
C GLU A 74 -2.10 2.25 -20.38
N ALA A 75 -0.84 2.56 -20.66
CA ALA A 75 -0.41 3.41 -21.77
C ALA A 75 0.15 2.64 -22.98
N ALA A 76 0.01 1.30 -23.01
CA ALA A 76 0.48 0.42 -24.08
C ALA A 76 -0.66 -0.14 -24.93
#